data_AF-M7U3E3-F1
#
_entry.id   AF-M7U3E3-F1
#
_cell.length_a   1.000
_cell.length_b   1.000
_cell.length_c   1.000
_cell.angle_alpha   90.00
_cell.angle_beta   90.00
_cell.angle_gamma   90.00
#
_symmetry.space_group_name_H-M   'P 1'
#
loop_
_entity.id
_entity.type
_entity.pdbx_description
1 polymer ?
#
loop_
_entity_poly.entity_id
_entity_poly.type
_entity_poly.pdbx_seq_one_letter_code
_entity_poly.pdbx_strand_id
1 'polypeptide(L)'
;MSTHYEEDAENVPEQPSFTNMNPPNDLDTTSLALQVMPPDNDTITSMLDNMLKYTNPDGIPYVKHPRKFRKKSRKQKLTMTCQVYFDRTRPRIDPVVCLNVLTTFHIYQRGDQVSKAREWIWDILLHRAYLNGTNYYRTAEWFLFWVYRFTKNAIHDRNIQEPFTTLLKQRIQERIGMPGDALALAMRLTVCHFVDAQNYQDMQRLTELQCEDGGWEKGYLYSIPIVGKEIYDRGFTTALAMQAIREERQRIDSSEF
;
A
#
# COMPACT_ATOMS: atom_id res chain seq x y z
N MET A 1 14.75 -50.94 -28.76
CA MET A 1 13.73 -50.11 -28.09
C MET A 1 14.43 -49.37 -26.97
N SER A 2 14.86 -48.15 -27.23
CA SER A 2 15.57 -47.30 -26.27
C SER A 2 14.56 -46.37 -25.63
N THR A 3 14.47 -46.44 -24.30
CA THR A 3 13.65 -45.57 -23.45
C THR A 3 14.32 -44.20 -23.39
N HIS A 4 13.70 -43.20 -24.00
CA HIS A 4 14.04 -41.81 -23.75
C HIS A 4 13.51 -41.41 -22.37
N TYR A 5 14.42 -41.21 -21.43
CA TYR A 5 14.17 -40.44 -20.21
C TYR A 5 14.15 -38.96 -20.63
N GLU A 6 13.01 -38.30 -20.48
CA GLU A 6 12.95 -36.84 -20.48
C GLU A 6 13.65 -36.35 -19.21
N GLU A 7 14.78 -35.68 -19.38
CA GLU A 7 15.48 -34.98 -18.32
C GLU A 7 14.59 -33.84 -17.82
N ASP A 8 14.19 -33.94 -16.55
CA ASP A 8 13.52 -32.89 -15.81
C ASP A 8 14.28 -31.57 -15.98
N ALA A 9 13.55 -30.53 -16.39
CA ALA A 9 14.09 -29.19 -16.50
C ALA A 9 14.68 -28.78 -15.15
N GLU A 10 16.02 -28.74 -15.08
CA GLU A 10 16.76 -28.27 -13.92
C GLU A 10 16.17 -26.94 -13.45
N ASN A 11 15.68 -26.94 -12.22
CA ASN A 11 15.17 -25.79 -11.51
C ASN A 11 16.36 -24.87 -11.20
N VAL A 12 16.80 -24.11 -12.21
CA VAL A 12 17.87 -23.12 -12.07
C VAL A 12 17.40 -22.13 -11.02
N PRO A 13 18.07 -22.02 -9.86
CA PRO A 13 17.69 -21.04 -8.87
C PRO A 13 17.77 -19.66 -9.52
N GLU A 14 16.62 -18.99 -9.64
CA GLU A 14 16.57 -17.62 -10.16
C GLU A 14 17.64 -16.80 -9.42
N GLN A 15 18.61 -16.27 -10.17
CA GLN A 15 19.58 -15.34 -9.59
C GLN A 15 18.79 -14.27 -8.84
N PRO A 16 19.15 -13.95 -7.58
CA PRO A 16 18.43 -12.95 -6.81
C PRO A 16 18.46 -11.64 -7.59
N SER A 17 17.31 -11.30 -8.17
CA SER A 17 17.16 -10.07 -8.91
C SER A 17 17.45 -8.90 -7.97
N PHE A 18 18.10 -7.85 -8.46
CA PHE A 18 18.34 -6.60 -7.74
C PHE A 18 19.44 -6.55 -6.67
N THR A 19 20.33 -7.55 -6.55
CA THR A 19 21.47 -7.52 -5.60
C THR A 19 22.47 -6.37 -5.82
N ASN A 20 22.47 -5.75 -7.00
CA ASN A 20 23.29 -4.56 -7.32
C ASN A 20 22.49 -3.25 -7.27
N MET A 21 21.25 -3.25 -6.79
CA MET A 21 20.48 -2.01 -6.64
C MET A 21 20.82 -1.32 -5.32
N ASN A 22 21.36 -0.11 -5.41
CA ASN A 22 21.30 0.88 -4.33
C ASN A 22 20.12 1.82 -4.63
N PRO A 23 18.88 1.42 -4.32
CA PRO A 23 17.72 2.27 -4.53
C PRO A 23 17.86 3.57 -3.71
N PRO A 24 17.60 4.77 -4.30
CA PRO A 24 17.44 5.98 -3.50
C PRO A 24 16.36 5.85 -2.44
N ASN A 25 16.44 6.66 -1.39
CA ASN A 25 15.39 6.73 -0.38
C ASN A 25 14.10 7.31 -0.99
N ASP A 26 12.96 6.71 -0.67
CA ASP A 26 11.63 7.18 -1.07
C ASP A 26 10.75 7.46 0.17
N LEU A 27 9.68 8.24 -0.01
CA LEU A 27 8.80 8.62 1.09
C LEU A 27 7.96 7.45 1.62
N ASP A 28 7.61 6.49 0.77
CA ASP A 28 6.70 5.38 1.10
C ASP A 28 7.38 4.39 2.06
N THR A 29 8.57 3.90 1.68
CA THR A 29 9.38 3.00 2.52
C THR A 29 9.83 3.70 3.80
N THR A 30 10.25 4.98 3.72
CA THR A 30 10.64 5.77 4.90
C THR A 30 9.46 5.94 5.87
N SER A 31 8.28 6.28 5.34
CA SER A 31 7.05 6.40 6.14
C SER A 31 6.70 5.11 6.85
N LEU A 32 6.76 3.98 6.15
CA LEU A 32 6.45 2.69 6.74
C LEU A 32 7.48 2.28 7.80
N ALA A 33 8.77 2.54 7.55
CA ALA A 33 9.84 2.28 8.52
C ALA A 33 9.64 3.09 9.81
N LEU A 34 9.30 4.37 9.71
CA LEU A 34 8.99 5.21 10.87
C LEU A 34 7.81 4.67 11.68
N GLN A 35 6.76 4.17 11.02
CA GLN A 35 5.58 3.61 11.70
C GLN A 35 5.88 2.31 12.46
N VAL A 36 6.79 1.47 11.94
CA VAL A 36 7.06 0.13 12.49
C VAL A 36 8.26 0.12 13.45
N MET A 37 9.28 0.94 13.16
CA MET A 37 10.54 1.01 13.92
C MET A 37 10.91 2.48 14.18
N PRO A 38 10.16 3.18 15.06
CA PRO A 38 10.40 4.60 15.33
C PRO A 38 11.79 4.80 15.95
N PRO A 39 12.65 5.68 15.37
CA PRO A 39 13.90 6.06 15.99
C PRO A 39 13.67 7.08 17.13
N ASP A 40 14.73 7.70 17.63
CA ASP A 40 14.61 8.78 18.61
C ASP A 40 13.86 10.01 18.04
N ASN A 41 13.32 10.84 18.94
CA ASN A 41 12.49 11.98 18.58
C ASN A 41 13.20 13.04 17.72
N ASP A 42 14.51 13.21 17.89
CA ASP A 42 15.28 14.18 17.10
C ASP A 42 15.42 13.68 15.66
N THR A 43 15.70 12.38 15.50
CA THR A 43 15.72 11.71 14.20
C THR A 43 14.35 11.78 13.52
N ILE A 44 13.25 11.49 14.23
CA ILE A 44 11.89 11.61 13.70
C ILE A 44 11.62 13.03 13.21
N THR A 45 11.92 14.03 14.04
CA THR A 45 11.69 15.45 13.71
C THR A 45 12.45 15.85 12.45
N SER A 46 13.74 15.50 12.39
CA SER A 46 14.60 15.75 11.23
C SER A 46 14.09 15.05 9.96
N MET A 47 13.64 13.80 10.07
CA MET A 47 13.08 13.05 8.94
C MET A 47 11.80 13.70 8.42
N LEU A 48 10.85 14.04 9.28
CA LEU A 48 9.59 14.69 8.89
C LEU A 48 9.82 16.08 8.27
N ASP A 49 10.72 16.88 8.83
CA ASP A 49 11.12 18.17 8.24
C ASP A 49 11.74 18.00 6.84
N ASN A 50 12.52 16.94 6.65
CA ASN A 50 13.07 16.61 5.35
C ASN A 50 11.98 16.14 4.39
N MET A 51 11.02 15.33 4.83
CA MET A 51 9.89 14.86 4.03
C MET A 51 9.03 16.01 3.51
N LEU A 52 8.79 17.05 4.32
CA LEU A 52 8.06 18.26 3.89
C LEU A 52 8.73 18.99 2.73
N LYS A 53 10.06 18.88 2.58
CA LYS A 53 10.73 19.45 1.41
C LYS A 53 10.26 18.77 0.14
N TYR A 54 9.70 17.55 0.23
CA TYR A 54 9.28 16.69 -0.87
C TYR A 54 7.77 16.75 -1.18
N THR A 55 7.07 17.80 -0.76
CA THR A 55 5.66 18.03 -1.07
C THR A 55 5.46 19.15 -2.10
N ASN A 56 4.30 19.18 -2.76
CA ASN A 56 3.89 20.29 -3.61
C ASN A 56 3.42 21.51 -2.76
N PRO A 57 3.11 22.68 -3.36
CA PRO A 57 2.57 23.83 -2.61
C PRO A 57 1.28 23.55 -1.82
N ASP A 58 0.63 22.43 -2.12
CA ASP A 58 -0.56 21.93 -1.42
C ASP A 58 -0.23 20.84 -0.40
N GLY A 59 1.04 20.66 -0.01
CA GLY A 59 1.45 19.67 0.99
C GLY A 59 1.29 18.21 0.53
N ILE A 60 0.91 17.97 -0.73
CA ILE A 60 0.76 16.63 -1.30
C ILE A 60 2.17 16.07 -1.56
N PRO A 61 2.52 14.92 -0.94
CA PRO A 61 3.81 14.27 -1.17
C PRO A 61 3.99 13.94 -2.64
N TYR A 62 5.12 14.38 -3.20
CA TYR A 62 5.50 13.91 -4.51
C TYR A 62 6.01 12.47 -4.38
N VAL A 63 5.59 11.60 -5.29
CA VAL A 63 6.32 10.35 -5.53
C VAL A 63 7.65 10.64 -6.26
N LYS A 64 7.77 11.83 -6.89
CA LYS A 64 8.98 12.34 -7.55
C LYS A 64 9.17 13.86 -7.37
N HIS A 65 10.27 14.28 -6.75
CA HIS A 65 10.51 15.64 -6.29
C HIS A 65 11.36 16.52 -7.21
N PRO A 66 11.06 17.83 -7.29
CA PRO A 66 11.89 18.81 -7.95
C PRO A 66 13.03 19.38 -7.09
N ARG A 67 14.29 19.05 -7.39
CA ARG A 67 15.44 19.95 -7.07
C ARG A 67 15.94 20.68 -8.34
N LYS A 68 17.02 21.46 -8.24
CA LYS A 68 17.79 21.99 -9.40
C LYS A 68 19.14 21.25 -9.47
N PHE A 69 19.61 20.88 -10.66
CA PHE A 69 20.89 20.19 -10.88
C PHE A 69 21.46 20.88 -12.08
N ARG A 70 22.60 21.52 -11.85
CA ARG A 70 23.43 22.14 -12.86
C ARG A 70 23.82 21.04 -13.85
N LYS A 71 23.54 21.26 -15.13
CA LYS A 71 23.91 20.36 -16.23
C LYS A 71 25.39 19.99 -16.11
N LYS A 72 25.71 18.73 -15.83
CA LYS A 72 27.01 18.14 -16.18
C LYS A 72 26.81 17.18 -17.34
N SER A 73 27.72 17.32 -18.29
CA SER A 73 27.71 16.79 -19.65
C SER A 73 28.08 15.31 -19.75
N ARG A 74 27.36 14.63 -20.67
CA ARG A 74 27.76 13.54 -21.58
C ARG A 74 28.14 12.15 -21.03
N LYS A 75 27.47 11.17 -21.68
CA LYS A 75 27.82 9.75 -21.91
C LYS A 75 27.96 8.87 -20.66
N GLN A 76 26.81 8.47 -20.11
CA GLN A 76 26.66 7.12 -19.56
C GLN A 76 25.48 6.45 -20.26
N LYS A 77 25.75 5.27 -20.81
CA LYS A 77 24.79 4.36 -21.41
C LYS A 77 23.83 3.96 -20.28
N LEU A 78 22.64 4.55 -20.30
CA LEU A 78 21.70 4.54 -19.19
C LEU A 78 20.92 3.22 -19.21
N THR A 79 21.43 2.21 -18.53
CA THR A 79 20.60 1.08 -18.07
C THR A 79 19.70 1.63 -16.96
N MET A 80 18.58 2.23 -17.35
CA MET A 80 17.67 2.97 -16.46
C MET A 80 16.56 2.05 -15.96
N THR A 81 16.93 1.04 -15.17
CA THR A 81 16.01 0.08 -14.58
C THR A 81 15.47 0.65 -13.25
N CYS A 82 14.14 0.71 -13.13
CA CYS A 82 13.35 1.08 -11.94
C CYS A 82 13.59 2.48 -11.35
N GLN A 83 12.66 3.43 -11.59
CA GLN A 83 12.65 4.68 -10.82
C GLN A 83 11.28 5.02 -10.23
N VAL A 84 11.13 4.68 -8.95
CA VAL A 84 10.23 5.30 -7.95
C VAL A 84 10.93 6.53 -7.33
N TYR A 85 11.72 7.27 -8.13
CA TYR A 85 12.66 8.30 -7.66
C TYR A 85 12.46 9.69 -8.26
N PHE A 86 12.93 10.69 -7.50
CA PHE A 86 12.88 12.14 -7.71
C PHE A 86 13.38 12.65 -9.09
N ASP A 87 12.53 12.57 -10.12
CA ASP A 87 12.73 13.12 -11.48
C ASP A 87 11.86 14.37 -11.71
N ARG A 88 12.48 15.47 -12.17
CA ARG A 88 11.86 16.80 -12.35
C ARG A 88 11.06 16.98 -13.63
N THR A 89 11.11 16.02 -14.55
CA THR A 89 10.40 16.15 -15.83
C THR A 89 9.01 15.52 -15.80
N ARG A 90 8.65 14.79 -14.73
CA ARG A 90 7.41 14.00 -14.63
C ARG A 90 6.93 13.83 -13.16
N PRO A 91 6.25 14.81 -12.54
CA PRO A 91 5.70 14.65 -11.19
C PRO A 91 4.61 13.56 -11.23
N ARG A 92 4.85 12.43 -10.57
CA ARG A 92 3.84 11.40 -10.34
C ARG A 92 3.35 11.57 -8.90
N ILE A 93 2.04 11.65 -8.74
CA ILE A 93 1.37 11.65 -7.43
C ILE A 93 0.63 10.32 -7.33
N ASP A 94 0.71 9.67 -6.19
CA ASP A 94 -0.04 8.45 -5.93
C ASP A 94 -0.77 8.58 -4.58
N PRO A 95 -2.09 8.35 -4.54
CA PRO A 95 -2.87 8.57 -3.33
C PRO A 95 -2.61 7.52 -2.25
N VAL A 96 -2.14 6.32 -2.58
CA VAL A 96 -1.75 5.32 -1.58
C VAL A 96 -0.47 5.75 -0.87
N VAL A 97 0.54 6.21 -1.63
CA VAL A 97 1.78 6.77 -1.05
C VAL A 97 1.47 8.00 -0.20
N CYS A 98 0.58 8.87 -0.68
CA CYS A 98 0.14 10.03 0.07
C CYS A 98 -0.54 9.65 1.40
N LEU A 99 -1.42 8.65 1.41
CA LEU A 99 -2.04 8.11 2.62
C LEU A 99 -1.01 7.58 3.62
N ASN A 100 0.01 6.88 3.15
CA ASN A 100 1.08 6.37 4.01
C ASN A 100 1.85 7.52 4.68
N VAL A 101 2.22 8.55 3.91
CA VAL A 101 2.88 9.75 4.44
C VAL A 101 1.98 10.50 5.42
N LEU A 102 0.71 10.72 5.08
CA LEU A 102 -0.28 11.34 5.97
C LEU A 102 -0.39 10.57 7.30
N THR A 103 -0.46 9.24 7.23
CA THR A 103 -0.53 8.38 8.42
C THR A 103 0.68 8.59 9.32
N THR A 104 1.89 8.62 8.75
CA THR A 104 3.13 8.90 9.51
C THR A 104 3.08 10.27 10.18
N PHE A 105 2.69 11.34 9.46
CA PHE A 105 2.60 12.69 10.04
C PHE A 105 1.57 12.76 11.18
N HIS A 106 0.45 12.04 11.06
CA HIS A 106 -0.55 11.97 12.14
C HIS A 106 -0.05 11.22 13.37
N ILE A 107 0.64 10.09 13.21
CA ILE A 107 1.23 9.33 14.34
C ILE A 107 2.16 10.23 15.17
N TYR A 108 2.92 11.12 14.53
CA TYR A 108 3.83 12.05 15.21
C TYR A 108 3.23 13.43 15.48
N GLN A 109 1.90 13.56 15.52
CA GLN A 109 1.21 14.80 15.89
C GLN A 109 1.57 16.02 15.02
N ARG A 110 1.89 15.78 13.75
CA ARG A 110 2.24 16.81 12.75
C ARG A 110 1.28 16.83 11.56
N GLY A 111 0.10 16.24 11.69
CA GLY A 111 -0.90 16.14 10.62
C GLY A 111 -1.33 17.48 10.01
N ASP A 112 -1.33 18.56 10.79
CA ASP A 112 -1.73 19.91 10.31
C ASP A 112 -0.85 20.43 9.18
N GLN A 113 0.42 20.01 9.13
CA GLN A 113 1.39 20.42 8.12
C GLN A 113 1.09 19.82 6.73
N VAL A 114 0.20 18.83 6.68
CA VAL A 114 -0.22 18.10 5.48
C VAL A 114 -1.75 18.09 5.32
N SER A 115 -2.43 19.09 5.90
CA SER A 115 -3.89 19.24 5.91
C SER A 115 -4.54 19.24 4.52
N LYS A 116 -3.96 19.95 3.55
CA LYS A 116 -4.42 19.94 2.16
C LYS A 116 -4.28 18.57 1.47
N ALA A 117 -3.25 17.80 1.81
CA ALA A 117 -3.13 16.43 1.31
C ALA A 117 -4.22 15.52 1.88
N ARG A 118 -4.63 15.74 3.14
CA ARG A 118 -5.79 15.09 3.74
C ARG A 118 -7.10 15.47 3.02
N GLU A 119 -7.30 16.75 2.68
CA GLU A 119 -8.46 17.19 1.87
C GLU A 119 -8.49 16.51 0.50
N TRP A 120 -7.32 16.39 -0.16
CA TRP A 120 -7.23 15.68 -1.43
C TRP A 120 -7.59 14.19 -1.34
N ILE A 121 -7.14 13.50 -0.28
CA ILE A 121 -7.53 12.11 -0.01
C ILE A 121 -9.03 12.00 0.28
N TRP A 122 -9.59 12.95 1.03
CA TRP A 122 -11.03 13.02 1.28
C TRP A 122 -11.81 13.11 -0.04
N ASP A 123 -11.42 14.01 -0.94
CA ASP A 123 -12.08 14.16 -2.25
C ASP A 123 -11.99 12.89 -3.09
N ILE A 124 -10.85 12.19 -3.09
CA ILE A 124 -10.70 10.91 -3.79
C ILE A 124 -11.67 9.86 -3.24
N LEU A 125 -11.79 9.77 -1.92
CA LEU A 125 -12.69 8.83 -1.26
C LEU A 125 -14.16 9.19 -1.54
N LEU A 126 -14.51 10.48 -1.44
CA LEU A 126 -15.85 11.02 -1.65
C LEU A 126 -16.33 10.77 -3.08
N HIS A 127 -15.48 11.06 -4.08
CA HIS A 127 -15.81 10.98 -5.49
C HIS A 127 -15.45 9.62 -6.13
N ARG A 128 -15.00 8.64 -5.35
CA ARG A 128 -14.63 7.29 -5.82
C ARG A 128 -13.55 7.28 -6.90
N ALA A 129 -12.63 8.25 -6.85
CA ALA A 129 -11.58 8.39 -7.87
C ALA A 129 -10.54 7.24 -7.82
N TYR A 130 -10.61 6.36 -6.82
CA TYR A 130 -9.75 5.19 -6.62
C TYR A 130 -10.25 3.91 -7.31
N LEU A 131 -11.46 3.90 -7.91
CA LEU A 131 -12.09 2.66 -8.38
C LEU A 131 -11.27 1.89 -9.43
N ASN A 132 -10.49 2.61 -10.24
CA ASN A 132 -9.64 2.03 -11.28
C ASN A 132 -8.19 1.78 -10.81
N GLY A 133 -7.96 1.82 -9.49
CA GLY A 133 -6.62 1.77 -8.92
C GLY A 133 -5.88 3.10 -9.02
N THR A 134 -4.57 3.04 -8.86
CA THR A 134 -3.63 4.15 -8.85
C THR A 134 -2.45 3.87 -9.77
N ASN A 135 -1.40 4.70 -9.74
CA ASN A 135 -0.23 4.54 -10.61
C ASN A 135 0.54 3.23 -10.36
N TYR A 136 0.53 2.72 -9.12
CA TYR A 136 1.26 1.52 -8.72
C TYR A 136 0.32 0.38 -8.32
N TYR A 137 -0.85 0.71 -7.75
CA TYR A 137 -1.78 -0.26 -7.17
C TYR A 137 -2.99 -0.45 -8.09
N ARG A 138 -3.25 -1.68 -8.53
CA ARG A 138 -4.26 -1.95 -9.57
C ARG A 138 -5.69 -1.85 -9.07
N THR A 139 -5.92 -2.14 -7.79
CA THR A 139 -7.25 -2.38 -7.25
C THR A 139 -7.68 -1.27 -6.30
N ALA A 140 -8.99 -1.04 -6.21
CA ALA A 140 -9.60 -0.08 -5.29
C ALA A 140 -9.28 -0.42 -3.82
N GLU A 141 -9.11 -1.71 -3.54
CA GLU A 141 -8.87 -2.28 -2.22
C GLU A 141 -7.59 -1.74 -1.58
N TRP A 142 -6.54 -1.47 -2.36
CA TRP A 142 -5.32 -0.85 -1.85
C TRP A 142 -5.58 0.55 -1.27
N PHE A 143 -6.30 1.38 -2.01
CA PHE A 143 -6.64 2.72 -1.53
C PHE A 143 -7.50 2.64 -0.26
N LEU A 144 -8.56 1.84 -0.26
CA LEU A 144 -9.45 1.69 0.90
C LEU A 144 -8.73 1.11 2.12
N PHE A 145 -7.82 0.15 1.92
CA PHE A 145 -6.99 -0.42 2.99
C PHE A 145 -6.08 0.64 3.61
N TRP A 146 -5.49 1.52 2.80
CA TRP A 146 -4.67 2.62 3.32
C TRP A 146 -5.48 3.74 3.97
N VAL A 147 -6.72 4.00 3.51
CA VAL A 147 -7.66 4.87 4.23
C VAL A 147 -7.98 4.29 5.61
N TYR A 148 -8.27 2.98 5.70
CA TYR A 148 -8.44 2.29 6.98
C TYR A 148 -7.22 2.50 7.89
N ARG A 149 -6.01 2.26 7.40
CA ARG A 149 -4.79 2.44 8.20
C ARG A 149 -4.63 3.87 8.68
N PHE A 150 -4.92 4.85 7.84
CA PHE A 150 -4.91 6.26 8.19
C PHE A 150 -5.91 6.56 9.31
N THR A 151 -7.17 6.17 9.13
CA THR A 151 -8.25 6.42 10.09
C THR A 151 -8.02 5.72 11.43
N LYS A 152 -7.50 4.48 11.42
CA LYS A 152 -7.14 3.72 12.63
C LYS A 152 -6.08 4.43 13.46
N ASN A 153 -5.09 5.05 12.82
CA ASN A 153 -4.01 5.76 13.51
C ASN A 153 -4.38 7.21 13.88
N ALA A 154 -5.47 7.75 13.32
CA ALA A 154 -5.98 9.08 13.64
C ALA A 154 -7.04 9.06 14.77
N ILE A 155 -7.02 8.05 15.65
CA ILE A 155 -8.09 7.83 16.66
C ILE A 155 -8.33 9.02 17.61
N HIS A 156 -7.29 9.84 17.86
CA HIS A 156 -7.39 11.01 18.73
C HIS A 156 -7.92 12.26 18.01
N ASP A 157 -7.99 12.26 16.68
CA ASP A 157 -8.53 13.35 15.88
C ASP A 157 -9.95 13.01 15.42
N ARG A 158 -10.95 13.41 16.21
CA ARG A 158 -12.37 13.15 15.90
C ARG A 158 -12.82 13.73 14.56
N ASN A 159 -12.21 14.84 14.13
CA ASN A 159 -12.53 15.48 12.84
C ASN A 159 -12.06 14.65 11.64
N ILE A 160 -11.20 13.65 11.88
CA ILE A 160 -10.78 12.69 10.87
C ILE A 160 -11.49 11.37 11.10
N GLN A 161 -11.46 10.87 12.33
CA GLN A 161 -11.91 9.52 12.64
C GLN A 161 -13.37 9.30 12.24
N GLU A 162 -14.29 10.16 12.69
CA GLU A 162 -15.72 10.00 12.46
C GLU A 162 -16.11 10.13 10.97
N PRO A 163 -15.76 11.22 10.25
CA PRO A 163 -16.16 11.37 8.86
C PRO A 163 -15.49 10.35 7.94
N PHE A 164 -14.20 10.05 8.12
CA PHE A 164 -13.54 9.05 7.28
C PHE A 164 -14.08 7.65 7.55
N THR A 165 -14.32 7.25 8.81
CA THR A 165 -14.88 5.92 9.11
C THR A 165 -16.26 5.77 8.49
N THR A 166 -17.12 6.80 8.63
CA THR A 166 -18.48 6.79 8.07
C THR A 166 -18.45 6.64 6.55
N LEU A 167 -17.63 7.43 5.87
CA LEU A 167 -17.54 7.38 4.41
C LEU A 167 -16.87 6.08 3.93
N LEU A 168 -15.82 5.62 4.62
CA LEU A 168 -15.14 4.37 4.34
C LEU A 168 -16.10 3.18 4.44
N LYS A 169 -17.00 3.17 5.43
CA LYS A 169 -18.03 2.13 5.58
C LYS A 169 -18.90 2.02 4.33
N GLN A 170 -19.42 3.14 3.84
CA GLN A 170 -20.21 3.18 2.61
C GLN A 170 -19.40 2.66 1.42
N ARG A 171 -18.16 3.13 1.30
CA ARG A 171 -17.28 2.79 0.17
C ARG A 171 -16.86 1.33 0.15
N ILE A 172 -16.58 0.71 1.30
CA ILE A 172 -16.18 -0.69 1.34
C ILE A 172 -17.37 -1.62 1.12
N GLN A 173 -18.57 -1.24 1.59
CA GLN A 173 -19.79 -2.01 1.35
C GLN A 173 -20.12 -2.13 -0.14
N GLU A 174 -19.86 -1.08 -0.94
CA GLU A 174 -19.97 -1.11 -2.40
C GLU A 174 -19.02 -2.10 -3.08
N ARG A 175 -17.98 -2.55 -2.36
CA ARG A 175 -16.96 -3.47 -2.88
C ARG A 175 -17.21 -4.92 -2.49
N ILE A 176 -18.08 -5.19 -1.52
CA ILE A 176 -18.38 -6.56 -1.05
C ILE A 176 -18.79 -7.44 -2.23
N GLY A 177 -18.16 -8.60 -2.34
CA GLY A 177 -18.44 -9.57 -3.40
C GLY A 177 -17.84 -9.24 -4.77
N MET A 178 -17.14 -8.12 -4.94
CA MET A 178 -16.44 -7.82 -6.18
C MET A 178 -15.26 -8.78 -6.39
N PRO A 179 -14.95 -9.18 -7.65
CA PRO A 179 -13.82 -10.06 -7.93
C PRO A 179 -12.50 -9.52 -7.39
N GLY A 180 -11.65 -10.41 -6.88
CA GLY A 180 -10.33 -10.09 -6.35
C GLY A 180 -9.54 -11.36 -6.05
N ASP A 181 -8.22 -11.23 -5.99
CA ASP A 181 -7.36 -12.28 -5.45
C ASP A 181 -7.49 -12.36 -3.92
N ALA A 182 -6.85 -13.36 -3.30
CA ALA A 182 -6.90 -13.54 -1.86
C ALA A 182 -6.45 -12.29 -1.07
N LEU A 183 -5.50 -11.52 -1.62
CA LEU A 183 -5.02 -10.30 -0.97
C LEU A 183 -6.07 -9.19 -1.01
N ALA A 184 -6.73 -8.98 -2.15
CA ALA A 184 -7.82 -8.02 -2.28
C ALA A 184 -8.99 -8.37 -1.35
N LEU A 185 -9.36 -9.66 -1.25
CA LEU A 185 -10.38 -10.13 -0.32
C LEU A 185 -9.98 -9.88 1.14
N ALA A 186 -8.74 -10.24 1.52
CA ALA A 186 -8.23 -10.03 2.87
C ALA A 186 -8.21 -8.53 3.25
N MET A 187 -7.73 -7.65 2.36
CA MET A 187 -7.79 -6.20 2.57
C MET A 187 -9.22 -5.72 2.80
N ARG A 188 -10.18 -6.19 1.98
CA ARG A 188 -11.57 -5.79 2.08
C ARG A 188 -12.20 -6.28 3.39
N LEU A 189 -11.93 -7.51 3.80
CA LEU A 189 -12.40 -8.09 5.07
C LEU A 189 -11.84 -7.33 6.28
N THR A 190 -10.55 -6.99 6.28
CA THR A 190 -9.95 -6.16 7.35
C THR A 190 -10.61 -4.79 7.44
N VAL A 191 -10.87 -4.13 6.30
CA VAL A 191 -11.55 -2.84 6.28
C VAL A 191 -13.00 -2.98 6.77
N CYS A 192 -13.72 -4.01 6.32
CA CYS A 192 -15.07 -4.34 6.77
C CYS A 192 -15.13 -4.56 8.29
N HIS A 193 -14.18 -5.32 8.86
CA HIS A 193 -14.09 -5.52 10.30
C HIS A 193 -13.91 -4.18 11.05
N PHE A 194 -13.00 -3.31 10.58
CA PHE A 194 -12.75 -2.02 11.21
C PHE A 194 -13.98 -1.10 11.25
N VAL A 195 -14.79 -1.09 10.18
CA VAL A 195 -15.98 -0.24 10.08
C VAL A 195 -17.27 -0.92 10.56
N ASP A 196 -17.16 -2.11 11.16
CA ASP A 196 -18.29 -2.93 11.59
C ASP A 196 -19.30 -3.20 10.45
N ALA A 197 -18.80 -3.74 9.34
CA ALA A 197 -19.59 -4.20 8.20
C ALA A 197 -19.44 -5.72 8.04
N GLN A 198 -20.57 -6.42 7.98
CA GLN A 198 -20.59 -7.87 7.75
C GLN A 198 -20.23 -8.19 6.29
N ASN A 199 -19.37 -9.19 6.09
CA ASN A 199 -18.92 -9.60 4.76
C ASN A 199 -18.70 -11.12 4.68
N TYR A 200 -19.80 -11.87 4.78
CA TYR A 200 -19.80 -13.33 4.70
C TYR A 200 -19.35 -13.85 3.34
N GLN A 201 -19.71 -13.14 2.26
CA GLN A 201 -19.40 -13.56 0.89
C GLN A 201 -17.88 -13.61 0.65
N ASP A 202 -17.15 -12.55 1.01
CA ASP A 202 -15.71 -12.55 0.80
C ASP A 202 -14.98 -13.44 1.81
N MET A 203 -15.52 -13.63 3.01
CA MET A 203 -14.98 -14.57 4.00
C MET A 203 -15.07 -16.03 3.50
N GLN A 204 -16.23 -16.42 2.97
CA GLN A 204 -16.41 -17.72 2.34
C GLN A 204 -15.42 -17.89 1.19
N ARG A 205 -15.34 -16.89 0.29
CA ARG A 205 -14.46 -16.96 -0.88
C ARG A 205 -12.98 -17.03 -0.50
N LEU A 206 -12.55 -16.26 0.50
CA LEU A 206 -11.18 -16.31 0.99
C LEU A 206 -10.84 -17.70 1.55
N THR A 207 -11.76 -18.31 2.30
CA THR A 207 -11.58 -19.67 2.84
C THR A 207 -11.47 -20.72 1.73
N GLU A 208 -12.30 -20.61 0.67
CA GLU A 208 -12.23 -21.50 -0.51
C GLU A 208 -10.91 -21.38 -1.29
N LEU A 209 -10.23 -20.23 -1.20
CA LEU A 209 -8.96 -19.99 -1.87
C LEU A 209 -7.74 -20.48 -1.06
N GLN A 210 -7.93 -21.05 0.13
CA GLN A 210 -6.84 -21.57 0.93
C GLN A 210 -6.22 -22.81 0.26
N CYS A 211 -4.91 -22.79 0.08
CA CYS A 211 -4.14 -23.90 -0.46
C CYS A 211 -3.99 -25.03 0.59
N GLU A 212 -3.66 -26.24 0.15
CA GLU A 212 -3.49 -27.41 1.02
C GLU A 212 -2.44 -27.22 2.13
N ASP A 213 -1.42 -26.40 1.89
CA ASP A 213 -0.38 -26.07 2.86
C ASP A 213 -0.82 -25.01 3.90
N GLY A 214 -2.08 -24.58 3.85
CA GLY A 214 -2.67 -23.57 4.73
C GLY A 214 -2.39 -22.12 4.33
N GLY A 215 -1.63 -21.89 3.26
CA GLY A 215 -1.38 -20.57 2.70
C GLY A 215 -2.40 -20.15 1.64
N TRP A 216 -2.13 -19.02 0.99
CA TRP A 216 -2.86 -18.56 -0.20
C TRP A 216 -1.89 -18.36 -1.36
N GLU A 217 -2.41 -18.29 -2.58
CA GLU A 217 -1.62 -17.91 -3.74
C GLU A 217 -1.05 -16.49 -3.63
N LYS A 218 0.01 -16.22 -4.41
CA LYS A 218 0.66 -14.89 -4.41
C LYS A 218 -0.32 -13.80 -4.89
N GLY A 219 -0.66 -12.87 -4.00
CA GLY A 219 -1.49 -11.72 -4.33
C GLY A 219 -0.69 -10.58 -4.96
N TYR A 220 -1.37 -9.77 -5.77
CA TYR A 220 -0.78 -8.61 -6.45
C TYR A 220 -0.48 -7.47 -5.46
N LEU A 221 0.79 -7.07 -5.35
CA LEU A 221 1.18 -5.92 -4.54
C LEU A 221 1.09 -4.62 -5.33
N TYR A 222 2.00 -4.43 -6.26
CA TYR A 222 2.10 -3.21 -7.06
C TYR A 222 2.83 -3.50 -8.38
N SER A 223 2.73 -2.57 -9.32
CA SER A 223 3.49 -2.59 -10.55
C SER A 223 4.60 -1.55 -10.51
N ILE A 224 5.62 -1.76 -11.33
CA ILE A 224 6.65 -0.78 -11.63
C ILE A 224 6.48 -0.39 -13.10
N PRO A 225 5.60 0.59 -13.42
CA PRO A 225 5.17 0.84 -14.80
C PRO A 225 6.30 1.13 -15.78
N ILE A 226 7.40 1.74 -15.32
CA ILE A 226 8.54 2.09 -16.17
C ILE A 226 9.29 0.88 -16.71
N VAL A 227 9.23 -0.26 -16.03
CA VAL A 227 9.84 -1.52 -16.47
C VAL A 227 8.80 -2.59 -16.80
N GLY A 228 7.50 -2.28 -16.71
CA GLY A 228 6.41 -3.23 -16.98
C GLY A 228 6.40 -4.45 -16.06
N LYS A 229 7.02 -4.35 -14.87
CA LYS A 229 7.09 -5.47 -13.91
C LYS A 229 5.96 -5.39 -12.90
N GLU A 230 5.37 -6.53 -12.61
CA GLU A 230 4.39 -6.71 -11.54
C GLU A 230 5.05 -7.43 -10.37
N ILE A 231 4.72 -7.00 -9.15
CA ILE A 231 5.23 -7.56 -7.91
C ILE A 231 4.09 -8.26 -7.19
N TYR A 232 4.35 -9.51 -6.78
CA TYR A 232 3.42 -10.36 -6.08
C TYR A 232 4.10 -10.90 -4.82
N ASP A 233 3.33 -11.14 -3.76
CA ASP A 233 3.88 -11.68 -2.51
C ASP A 233 2.92 -12.66 -1.84
N ARG A 234 3.38 -13.91 -1.71
CA ARG A 234 2.65 -15.00 -1.08
C ARG A 234 2.60 -14.88 0.44
N GLY A 235 3.72 -14.48 1.05
CA GLY A 235 3.85 -14.39 2.50
C GLY A 235 2.95 -13.28 3.05
N PHE A 236 2.96 -12.11 2.42
CA PHE A 236 2.09 -11.00 2.77
C PHE A 236 0.62 -11.34 2.59
N THR A 237 0.27 -11.98 1.46
CA THR A 237 -1.10 -12.43 1.19
C THR A 237 -1.59 -13.40 2.27
N THR A 238 -0.77 -14.38 2.63
CA THR A 238 -1.09 -15.36 3.66
C THR A 238 -1.22 -14.70 5.03
N ALA A 239 -0.31 -13.80 5.39
CA ALA A 239 -0.35 -13.09 6.68
C ALA A 239 -1.64 -12.27 6.82
N LEU A 240 -2.03 -11.52 5.78
CA LEU A 240 -3.23 -10.70 5.82
C LEU A 240 -4.51 -11.54 5.79
N ALA A 241 -4.56 -12.62 5.01
CA ALA A 241 -5.69 -13.55 5.00
C ALA A 241 -5.91 -14.19 6.39
N MET A 242 -4.82 -14.66 7.01
CA MET A 242 -4.87 -15.19 8.36
C MET A 242 -5.33 -14.16 9.39
N GLN A 243 -4.89 -12.90 9.26
CA GLN A 243 -5.35 -11.82 10.12
C GLN A 243 -6.87 -11.60 9.96
N ALA A 244 -7.36 -11.49 8.72
CA ALA A 244 -8.78 -11.28 8.45
C ALA A 244 -9.67 -12.39 9.02
N ILE A 245 -9.24 -13.66 8.88
CA ILE A 245 -9.97 -14.81 9.44
C ILE A 245 -9.97 -14.79 10.97
N ARG A 246 -8.86 -14.41 11.60
CA ARG A 246 -8.77 -14.31 13.07
C ARG A 246 -9.69 -13.22 13.62
N GLU A 247 -9.69 -12.05 12.99
CA GLU A 247 -10.55 -10.92 13.37
C GLU A 247 -12.04 -11.25 13.21
N GLU A 248 -12.40 -12.04 12.20
CA GLU A 248 -13.77 -12.54 12.00
C GLU A 248 -14.23 -13.46 13.13
N ARG A 249 -13.40 -14.45 13.48
CA ARG A 249 -13.72 -15.41 14.55
C ARG A 249 -13.94 -14.70 15.88
N GLN A 250 -13.07 -13.75 16.21
CA GLN A 250 -13.21 -12.94 17.43
C GLN A 250 -14.53 -12.16 17.46
N ARG A 251 -15.03 -11.70 16.31
CA ARG A 251 -16.32 -11.00 16.23
C ARG A 251 -17.50 -11.94 16.51
N ILE A 252 -17.46 -13.15 15.95
CA ILE A 252 -18.48 -14.18 16.17
C ILE A 252 -18.53 -14.53 17.66
N ASP A 253 -17.37 -14.86 18.24
CA ASP A 253 -17.26 -15.21 19.66
C ASP A 253 -17.77 -14.07 20.57
N SER A 254 -17.53 -12.80 20.20
CA SER A 254 -18.00 -11.64 20.96
C SER A 254 -19.49 -11.35 20.79
N SER A 255 -20.15 -11.92 19.78
CA SER A 255 -21.59 -11.73 19.50
C SER A 255 -22.49 -12.79 20.12
N GLU A 256 -21.89 -13.88 20.64
CA GLU A 256 -22.59 -14.96 21.35
C GLU A 256 -22.78 -14.68 22.86
N PHE A 257 -22.31 -13.52 23.34
CA PHE A 257 -22.48 -13.02 24.72
C PHE A 257 -23.25 -11.70 24.75
#